data_AF-A0A3D3PT20-F1
#
_entry.id   AF-A0A3D3PT20-F1
#
_cell.length_a   1.000
_cell.length_b   1.000
_cell.length_c   1.000
_cell.angle_alpha   90.00
_cell.angle_beta   90.00
_cell.angle_gamma   90.00
#
_symmetry.space_group_name_H-M   'P 1'
#
loop_
_entity.id
_entity.type
_entity.pdbx_description
1 polymer ?
#
loop_
_entity_poly.entity_id
_entity_poly.type
_entity_poly.pdbx_seq_one_letter_code
_entity_poly.pdbx_strand_id
1 'polypeptide(L)'
;MTHFDVFNGDADGLCALHQLRLATPLGATLITGVKRDIALLGRVPAVAGDAITALDVSLDVNRAALLALLERGVSVTYFDHHGSGQVPQHARLHAFIDTAPNVCTGMLVDRHLGGVHRVWAIVAAFGDNLARAAEKLAQSLALEPGQLTALQQLGECLNYNDYGDSEADLIVHPAILYRILHRHADP
;
A
#
# COMPACT_ATOMS: atom_id res chain seq x y z
N MET A 1 -1.33 9.30 -20.89
CA MET A 1 -1.02 9.36 -19.46
C MET A 1 -0.95 7.93 -18.96
N THR A 2 0.24 7.48 -18.57
CA THR A 2 0.46 6.14 -18.00
C THR A 2 0.36 6.23 -16.49
N HIS A 3 -0.15 5.17 -15.86
CA HIS A 3 -0.24 5.05 -14.42
C HIS A 3 0.68 3.94 -13.91
N PHE A 4 1.34 4.21 -12.79
CA PHE A 4 2.19 3.25 -12.10
C PHE A 4 1.71 3.12 -10.65
N ASP A 5 1.50 1.88 -10.23
CA ASP A 5 1.21 1.55 -8.84
C ASP A 5 2.48 0.96 -8.24
N VAL A 6 3.06 1.68 -7.28
CA VAL A 6 4.34 1.37 -6.64
C VAL A 6 4.04 1.02 -5.19
N PHE A 7 4.24 -0.22 -4.78
CA PHE A 7 3.79 -0.68 -3.47
C PHE A 7 4.66 -1.81 -2.90
N ASN A 8 4.79 -1.85 -1.58
CA ASN A 8 5.41 -2.96 -0.86
C ASN A 8 4.64 -4.27 -1.11
N GLY A 9 5.34 -5.39 -1.17
CA GLY A 9 4.76 -6.71 -1.45
C GLY A 9 4.00 -7.32 -0.28
N ASP A 10 4.07 -6.72 0.90
CA ASP A 10 3.42 -7.21 2.11
C ASP A 10 1.91 -6.94 2.14
N ALA A 11 1.27 -7.38 3.22
CA ALA A 11 -0.14 -7.19 3.43
C ALA A 11 -0.58 -5.72 3.40
N ASP A 12 0.24 -4.80 3.91
CA ASP A 12 -0.15 -3.40 4.03
C ASP A 12 -0.14 -2.72 2.66
N GLY A 13 0.97 -2.85 1.91
CA GLY A 13 1.08 -2.34 0.54
C GLY A 13 0.00 -2.93 -0.40
N LEU A 14 -0.21 -4.25 -0.34
CA LEU A 14 -1.23 -4.93 -1.15
C LEU A 14 -2.65 -4.44 -0.84
N CYS A 15 -3.03 -4.39 0.43
CA CYS A 15 -4.38 -4.02 0.85
C CYS A 15 -4.63 -2.51 0.64
N ALA A 16 -3.62 -1.66 0.84
CA ALA A 16 -3.71 -0.23 0.56
C ALA A 16 -3.98 0.03 -0.93
N LEU A 17 -3.24 -0.63 -1.83
CA LEU A 17 -3.50 -0.51 -3.27
C LEU A 17 -4.90 -1.01 -3.62
N HIS A 18 -5.30 -2.15 -3.07
CA HIS A 18 -6.57 -2.77 -3.39
C HIS A 18 -7.77 -1.88 -3.00
N GLN A 19 -7.74 -1.25 -1.82
CA GLN A 19 -8.73 -0.26 -1.42
C GLN A 19 -8.88 0.87 -2.45
N LEU A 20 -7.77 1.44 -2.93
CA LEU A 20 -7.79 2.50 -3.95
C LEU A 20 -8.37 2.01 -5.27
N ARG A 21 -8.05 0.78 -5.69
CA ARG A 21 -8.49 0.23 -6.98
C ARG A 21 -9.93 -0.27 -6.97
N LEU A 22 -10.48 -0.63 -5.80
CA LEU A 22 -11.92 -0.84 -5.63
C LEU A 22 -12.69 0.49 -5.74
N ALA A 23 -12.22 1.54 -5.06
CA ALA A 23 -12.86 2.85 -5.10
C ALA A 23 -12.69 3.58 -6.44
N THR A 24 -11.54 3.37 -7.10
CA THR A 24 -11.21 3.98 -8.39
C THR A 24 -10.48 2.96 -9.26
N PRO A 25 -11.23 2.13 -10.01
CA PRO A 25 -10.67 1.16 -10.94
C PRO A 25 -9.78 1.84 -11.98
N LEU A 26 -8.57 1.32 -12.14
CA LEU A 26 -7.56 1.91 -13.02
C LEU A 26 -6.59 0.84 -13.51
N GLY A 27 -6.25 0.89 -14.79
CA GLY A 27 -5.13 0.11 -15.33
C GLY A 27 -3.81 0.81 -15.04
N ALA A 28 -2.93 0.16 -14.29
CA ALA A 28 -1.60 0.67 -13.97
C ALA A 28 -0.53 -0.42 -14.11
N THR A 29 0.69 0.00 -14.37
CA THR A 29 1.86 -0.88 -14.30
C THR A 29 2.24 -1.08 -12.83
N LEU A 30 2.23 -2.34 -12.38
CA LEU A 30 2.59 -2.69 -11.01
C LEU A 30 4.11 -2.71 -10.86
N ILE A 31 4.64 -2.01 -9.85
CA ILE A 31 6.04 -2.03 -9.43
C ILE A 31 6.05 -2.37 -7.96
N THR A 32 6.49 -3.57 -7.65
CA THR A 32 6.48 -4.14 -6.30
C THR A 32 7.68 -5.08 -6.14
N GLY A 33 7.95 -5.50 -4.92
CA GLY A 33 9.07 -6.37 -4.55
C GLY A 33 8.83 -7.00 -3.20
N VAL A 34 9.83 -7.72 -2.67
CA VAL A 34 9.76 -8.33 -1.33
C VAL A 34 9.70 -7.25 -0.22
N LYS A 35 9.41 -7.63 1.03
CA LYS A 35 9.29 -6.70 2.17
C LYS A 35 10.47 -5.74 2.35
N ARG A 36 11.67 -6.26 2.07
CA ARG A 36 12.95 -5.53 2.22
C ARG A 36 13.29 -4.65 1.03
N ASP A 37 12.56 -4.80 -0.07
CA ASP A 37 12.76 -4.06 -1.29
C ASP A 37 12.01 -2.72 -1.25
N ILE A 38 12.58 -1.79 -0.49
CA ILE A 38 11.91 -0.54 -0.12
C ILE A 38 12.24 0.64 -1.04
N ALA A 39 13.15 0.49 -2.01
CA ALA A 39 13.59 1.57 -2.92
C ALA A 39 12.90 1.51 -4.30
N LEU A 40 11.59 1.23 -4.31
CA LEU A 40 10.85 0.89 -5.52
C LEU A 40 10.64 2.07 -6.50
N LEU A 41 10.58 3.33 -6.04
CA LEU A 41 10.37 4.46 -6.94
C LEU A 41 11.49 4.63 -7.97
N GLY A 42 12.70 4.16 -7.65
CA GLY A 42 13.83 4.20 -8.58
C GLY A 42 13.63 3.35 -9.84
N ARG A 43 12.66 2.43 -9.82
CA ARG A 43 12.36 1.50 -10.94
C ARG A 43 11.34 2.07 -11.93
N VAL A 44 10.73 3.21 -11.64
CA VAL A 44 9.59 3.73 -12.41
C VAL A 44 10.08 4.47 -13.66
N PRO A 45 9.77 3.98 -14.88
CA PRO A 45 10.19 4.62 -16.13
C PRO A 45 9.22 5.74 -16.56
N ALA A 46 8.63 6.47 -15.61
CA ALA A 46 7.60 7.47 -15.88
C ALA A 46 8.20 8.72 -16.54
N VAL A 47 7.44 9.31 -17.47
CA VAL A 47 7.78 10.54 -18.18
C VAL A 47 6.80 11.66 -17.85
N ALA A 48 7.08 12.88 -18.31
CA ALA A 48 6.23 14.05 -18.09
C ALA A 48 4.76 13.76 -18.44
N GLY A 49 3.85 14.06 -17.51
CA GLY A 49 2.42 13.82 -17.69
C GLY A 49 1.91 12.43 -17.27
N ASP A 50 2.78 11.52 -16.83
CA ASP A 50 2.37 10.28 -16.15
C ASP A 50 2.01 10.51 -14.68
N ALA A 51 1.37 9.51 -14.05
CA ALA A 51 1.09 9.53 -12.62
C ALA A 51 1.54 8.26 -11.90
N ILE A 52 1.92 8.44 -10.64
CA ILE A 52 2.37 7.39 -9.73
C ILE A 52 1.49 7.42 -8.48
N THR A 53 1.06 6.24 -8.06
CA THR A 53 0.55 5.99 -6.72
C THR A 53 1.60 5.17 -5.96
N ALA A 54 2.23 5.77 -4.95
CA ALA A 54 3.22 5.13 -4.09
C ALA A 54 2.59 4.79 -2.74
N LEU A 55 2.74 3.54 -2.31
CA LEU A 55 2.09 2.97 -1.13
C LEU A 55 3.10 2.17 -0.32
N ASP A 56 3.16 2.44 0.98
CA ASP A 56 3.90 1.62 1.93
C ASP A 56 5.41 1.47 1.65
N VAL A 57 5.99 2.50 1.05
CA VAL A 57 7.43 2.57 0.82
C VAL A 57 7.96 3.88 1.36
N SER A 58 8.95 3.82 2.25
CA SER A 58 9.50 5.00 2.92
C SER A 58 9.79 6.14 1.94
N LEU A 59 9.15 7.28 2.16
CA LEU A 59 9.42 8.49 1.37
C LEU A 59 10.89 8.91 1.51
N ASP A 60 11.49 8.74 2.68
CA ASP A 60 12.88 9.16 2.91
C ASP A 60 13.86 8.31 2.10
N VAL A 61 13.66 6.99 2.08
CA VAL A 61 14.45 6.06 1.24
C VAL A 61 14.27 6.38 -0.24
N ASN A 62 13.05 6.71 -0.67
CA ASN A 62 12.75 6.99 -2.07
C ASN A 62 12.93 8.46 -2.48
N ARG A 63 13.43 9.32 -1.58
CA ARG A 63 13.47 10.79 -1.77
C ARG A 63 14.13 11.22 -3.07
N ALA A 64 15.31 10.66 -3.38
CA ALA A 64 16.05 11.03 -4.59
C ALA A 64 15.26 10.69 -5.86
N ALA A 65 14.66 9.50 -5.90
CA ALA A 65 13.81 9.08 -7.03
C ALA A 65 12.54 9.94 -7.14
N LEU A 66 11.89 10.23 -6.00
CA LEU A 66 10.71 11.09 -5.93
C LEU A 66 10.99 12.49 -6.50
N LEU A 67 12.06 13.15 -6.06
CA LEU A 67 12.41 14.49 -6.56
C LEU A 67 12.68 14.46 -8.06
N ALA A 68 13.46 13.49 -8.54
CA ALA A 68 13.73 13.33 -9.97
C ALA A 68 12.47 13.07 -10.80
N LEU A 69 11.45 12.39 -10.24
CA LEU A 69 10.16 12.18 -10.90
C LEU A 69 9.35 13.49 -10.98
N LEU A 70 9.27 14.22 -9.87
CA LEU A 70 8.53 15.47 -9.78
C LEU A 70 9.11 16.55 -10.71
N GLU A 71 10.43 16.67 -10.76
CA GLU A 71 11.15 17.59 -11.66
C GLU A 71 10.85 17.32 -13.13
N ARG A 72 10.72 16.05 -13.52
CA ARG A 72 10.35 15.65 -14.89
C ARG A 72 8.90 15.90 -15.26
N GLY A 73 8.06 16.37 -14.34
CA GLY A 73 6.65 16.62 -14.62
C GLY A 73 5.71 15.47 -14.30
N VAL A 74 6.15 14.46 -13.53
CA VAL A 74 5.31 13.34 -13.08
C VAL A 74 4.48 13.78 -11.86
N SER A 75 3.23 13.33 -11.79
CA SER A 75 2.38 13.50 -10.60
C SER A 75 2.50 12.29 -9.67
N VAL A 76 2.66 12.53 -8.37
CA VAL A 76 2.81 11.47 -7.37
C VAL A 76 1.79 11.66 -6.26
N THR A 77 0.99 10.62 -6.04
CA THR A 77 0.19 10.47 -4.81
C THR A 77 0.89 9.45 -3.93
N TYR A 78 1.11 9.79 -2.67
CA TYR A 78 1.97 9.03 -1.78
C TYR A 78 1.22 8.76 -0.47
N PHE A 79 1.11 7.49 -0.08
CA PHE A 79 0.61 7.06 1.23
C PHE A 79 1.70 6.25 1.91
N ASP A 80 2.11 6.66 3.11
CA ASP A 80 3.19 5.98 3.83
C ASP A 80 3.14 6.31 5.33
N HIS A 81 3.49 5.33 6.15
CA HIS A 81 3.56 5.44 7.60
C HIS A 81 5.00 5.33 8.13
N HIS A 82 5.97 5.01 7.28
CA HIS A 82 7.38 4.95 7.63
C HIS A 82 7.98 6.34 7.85
N GLY A 83 9.25 6.36 8.28
CA GLY A 83 10.04 7.59 8.33
C GLY A 83 10.07 8.28 6.96
N SER A 84 9.65 9.55 6.94
CA SER A 84 9.52 10.36 5.72
C SER A 84 10.50 11.55 5.65
N GLY A 85 11.20 11.83 6.76
CA GLY A 85 11.97 13.06 6.91
C GLY A 85 11.11 14.31 6.65
N GLN A 86 11.68 15.33 6.00
CA GLN A 86 10.90 16.47 5.55
C GLN A 86 10.19 16.14 4.23
N VAL A 87 8.86 16.15 4.21
CA VAL A 87 8.09 15.95 2.97
C VAL A 87 8.35 17.14 2.02
N PRO A 88 8.79 16.89 0.76
CA PRO A 88 9.01 17.96 -0.21
C PRO A 88 7.73 18.75 -0.51
N GLN A 89 7.84 20.07 -0.64
CA GLN A 89 6.73 20.88 -1.12
C GLN A 89 6.78 20.97 -2.65
N HIS A 90 5.78 20.41 -3.31
CA HIS A 90 5.71 20.42 -4.76
C HIS A 90 4.26 20.29 -5.25
N ALA A 91 3.88 21.07 -6.26
CA ALA A 91 2.49 21.13 -6.76
C ALA A 91 1.98 19.81 -7.35
N ARG A 92 2.88 18.90 -7.72
CA ARG A 92 2.58 17.56 -8.25
C ARG A 92 2.74 16.44 -7.23
N LEU A 93 2.96 16.76 -5.95
CA LEU A 93 3.04 15.77 -4.87
C LEU A 93 1.85 15.92 -3.94
N HIS A 94 1.07 14.85 -3.80
CA HIS A 94 0.04 14.71 -2.79
C HIS A 94 0.48 13.62 -1.80
N ALA A 95 0.94 14.01 -0.63
CA ALA A 95 1.48 13.08 0.37
C ALA A 95 0.56 12.98 1.58
N PHE A 96 0.19 11.75 1.92
CA PHE A 96 -0.57 11.35 3.11
C PHE A 96 0.37 10.55 4.02
N ILE A 97 0.95 11.24 5.00
CA ILE A 97 1.99 10.68 5.86
C ILE A 97 1.56 10.78 7.33
N ASP A 98 1.64 9.67 8.05
CA ASP A 98 1.40 9.59 9.49
C ASP A 98 2.31 8.52 10.08
N THR A 99 3.32 8.94 10.83
CA THR A 99 4.33 8.03 11.38
C THR A 99 4.01 7.57 12.80
N ALA A 100 2.74 7.68 13.22
CA ALA A 100 2.31 7.17 14.51
C ALA A 100 2.47 5.64 14.56
N PRO A 101 2.95 5.07 15.68
CA PRO A 101 3.31 3.65 15.79
C PRO A 101 2.13 2.68 15.67
N ASN A 102 0.90 3.19 15.65
CA ASN A 102 -0.34 2.41 15.58
C ASN A 102 -1.13 2.70 14.28
N VAL A 103 -0.43 3.12 13.23
CA VAL A 103 -0.97 3.43 11.91
C VAL A 103 -0.16 2.67 10.87
N CYS A 104 -0.84 2.04 9.92
CA CYS A 104 -0.27 1.48 8.70
C CYS A 104 -0.83 2.21 7.46
N THR A 105 -0.21 2.03 6.30
CA THR A 105 -0.60 2.64 5.02
C THR A 105 -2.04 2.33 4.64
N GLY A 106 -2.51 1.10 4.86
CA GLY A 106 -3.88 0.67 4.62
C GLY A 106 -4.90 1.49 5.42
N MET A 107 -4.54 1.96 6.62
CA MET A 107 -5.38 2.85 7.43
C MET A 107 -5.40 4.29 6.89
N LEU A 108 -4.32 4.74 6.27
CA LEU A 108 -4.27 6.06 5.62
C LEU A 108 -5.18 6.09 4.40
N VAL A 109 -5.17 5.01 3.63
CA VAL A 109 -6.09 4.84 2.50
C VAL A 109 -7.55 4.75 2.99
N ASP A 110 -7.85 3.98 4.06
CA ASP A 110 -9.19 3.92 4.66
C ASP A 110 -9.73 5.31 5.01
N ARG A 111 -8.91 6.12 5.71
CA ARG A 111 -9.26 7.48 6.09
C ARG A 111 -9.50 8.36 4.87
N HIS A 112 -8.65 8.25 3.84
CA HIS A 112 -8.77 9.01 2.61
C HIS A 112 -10.06 8.68 1.84
N LEU A 113 -10.43 7.41 1.78
CA LEU A 113 -11.63 6.93 1.09
C LEU A 113 -12.91 7.02 1.94
N GLY A 114 -12.81 7.49 3.18
CA GLY A 114 -13.96 7.60 4.08
C GLY A 114 -14.51 6.24 4.55
N GLY A 115 -13.70 5.18 4.53
CA GLY A 115 -14.08 3.88 5.09
C GLY A 115 -14.88 2.94 4.22
N VAL A 116 -15.11 3.27 2.95
CA VAL A 116 -15.96 2.46 2.06
C VAL A 116 -15.43 1.03 1.84
N HIS A 117 -14.14 0.79 2.06
CA HIS A 117 -13.48 -0.51 1.93
C HIS A 117 -12.73 -0.92 3.21
N ARG A 118 -13.23 -0.50 4.39
CA ARG A 118 -12.55 -0.66 5.69
C ARG A 118 -12.15 -2.08 6.03
N VAL A 119 -12.85 -3.08 5.50
CA VAL A 119 -12.51 -4.49 5.70
C VAL A 119 -11.07 -4.79 5.25
N TRP A 120 -10.59 -4.17 4.18
CA TRP A 120 -9.22 -4.34 3.70
C TRP A 120 -8.20 -3.59 4.56
N ALA A 121 -8.57 -2.48 5.18
CA ALA A 121 -7.71 -1.81 6.15
C ALA A 121 -7.55 -2.60 7.46
N ILE A 122 -8.56 -3.40 7.83
CA ILE A 122 -8.46 -4.35 8.95
C ILE A 122 -7.44 -5.46 8.61
N VAL A 123 -7.53 -6.03 7.41
CA VAL A 123 -6.56 -7.04 6.91
C VAL A 123 -5.14 -6.47 6.89
N ALA A 124 -4.98 -5.25 6.35
CA ALA A 124 -3.71 -4.53 6.33
C ALA A 124 -3.13 -4.39 7.75
N ALA A 125 -3.92 -3.88 8.69
CA ALA A 125 -3.48 -3.67 10.07
C ALA A 125 -3.11 -4.98 10.80
N PHE A 126 -3.80 -6.09 10.54
CA PHE A 126 -3.38 -7.39 11.08
C PHE A 126 -2.05 -7.87 10.48
N GLY A 127 -1.89 -7.74 9.16
CA GLY A 127 -0.63 -8.08 8.48
C GLY A 127 0.56 -7.27 9.01
N ASP A 128 0.32 -6.02 9.38
CA ASP A 128 1.30 -5.12 10.00
C ASP A 128 1.48 -5.29 11.52
N ASN A 129 0.92 -6.37 12.07
CA ASN A 129 0.99 -6.69 13.50
C ASN A 129 0.38 -5.60 14.42
N LEU A 130 -0.63 -4.88 13.92
CA LEU A 130 -1.37 -3.84 14.63
C LEU A 130 -2.75 -4.34 15.09
N ALA A 131 -2.80 -5.50 15.77
CA ALA A 131 -4.05 -6.17 16.14
C ALA A 131 -5.07 -5.25 16.85
N ARG A 132 -4.62 -4.41 17.80
CA ARG A 132 -5.51 -3.45 18.50
C ARG A 132 -6.11 -2.39 17.57
N ALA A 133 -5.37 -1.95 16.55
CA ALA A 133 -5.87 -0.99 15.57
C ALA A 133 -6.90 -1.66 14.66
N ALA A 134 -6.63 -2.90 14.22
CA ALA A 134 -7.54 -3.72 13.43
C ALA A 134 -8.87 -3.98 14.18
N GLU A 135 -8.80 -4.40 15.44
CA GLU A 135 -9.97 -4.58 16.32
C GLU A 135 -10.79 -3.29 16.46
N LYS A 136 -10.12 -2.15 16.61
CA LYS A 136 -10.80 -0.84 16.71
C LYS A 136 -11.52 -0.46 15.42
N LEU A 137 -10.92 -0.73 14.24
CA LEU A 137 -11.59 -0.50 12.95
C LEU A 137 -12.80 -1.42 12.80
N ALA A 138 -12.67 -2.68 13.20
CA ALA A 138 -13.71 -3.69 13.12
C ALA A 138 -14.97 -3.33 13.94
N GLN A 139 -14.84 -2.57 15.04
CA GLN A 139 -15.98 -2.12 15.84
C GLN A 139 -17.00 -1.28 15.04
N SER A 140 -16.59 -0.67 13.94
CA SER A 140 -17.48 0.09 13.06
C SER A 140 -18.24 -0.76 12.04
N LEU A 141 -17.93 -2.06 11.95
CA LEU A 141 -18.52 -3.01 11.02
C LEU A 141 -19.38 -4.03 11.77
N ALA A 142 -20.48 -4.46 11.17
CA ALA A 142 -21.29 -5.56 11.66
C ALA A 142 -20.70 -6.89 11.16
N LEU A 143 -19.59 -7.32 11.77
CA LEU A 143 -18.94 -8.59 11.43
C LEU A 143 -19.65 -9.77 12.11
N GLU A 144 -19.89 -10.82 11.33
CA GLU A 144 -20.38 -12.12 11.80
C GLU A 144 -19.32 -12.83 12.66
N PRO A 145 -19.75 -13.75 13.55
CA PRO A 145 -18.83 -14.56 14.34
C PRO A 145 -17.78 -15.26 13.46
N GLY A 146 -16.50 -15.08 13.81
CA GLY A 146 -15.37 -15.68 13.10
C GLY A 146 -14.84 -14.88 11.91
N GLN A 147 -15.57 -13.88 11.39
CA GLN A 147 -15.06 -13.05 10.29
C GLN A 147 -13.80 -12.29 10.68
N LEU A 148 -13.75 -11.69 11.88
CA LEU A 148 -12.56 -10.97 12.32
C LEU A 148 -11.31 -11.88 12.38
N THR A 149 -11.48 -13.13 12.81
CA THR A 149 -10.42 -14.14 12.82
C THR A 149 -9.97 -14.49 11.40
N ALA A 150 -10.89 -14.60 10.44
CA ALA A 150 -10.54 -14.84 9.04
C ALA A 150 -9.76 -13.65 8.44
N LEU A 151 -10.15 -12.40 8.76
CA LEU A 151 -9.42 -11.20 8.32
C LEU A 151 -8.01 -11.15 8.92
N GLN A 152 -7.86 -11.53 10.18
CA GLN A 152 -6.56 -11.66 10.82
C GLN A 152 -5.69 -12.69 10.11
N GLN A 153 -6.21 -13.90 9.90
CA GLN A 153 -5.49 -14.97 9.21
C GLN A 153 -5.08 -14.54 7.80
N LEU A 154 -5.96 -13.86 7.06
CA LEU A 154 -5.62 -13.35 5.74
C LEU A 154 -4.47 -12.35 5.82
N GLY A 155 -4.53 -11.38 6.72
CA GLY A 155 -3.47 -10.37 6.89
C GLY A 155 -2.12 -11.01 7.23
N GLU A 156 -2.12 -11.96 8.18
CA GLU A 156 -0.93 -12.71 8.57
C GLU A 156 -0.38 -13.57 7.42
N CYS A 157 -1.23 -14.24 6.64
CA CYS A 157 -0.81 -15.04 5.48
C CYS A 157 -0.23 -14.19 4.35
N LEU A 158 -0.85 -13.03 4.06
CA LEU A 158 -0.34 -12.10 3.05
C LEU A 158 1.04 -11.57 3.45
N ASN A 159 1.21 -11.14 4.70
CA ASN A 159 2.50 -10.67 5.20
C ASN A 159 3.54 -11.80 5.24
N TYR A 160 3.12 -13.03 5.58
CA TYR A 160 4.01 -14.21 5.57
C TYR A 160 4.61 -14.48 4.19
N ASN A 161 3.82 -14.35 3.12
CA ASN A 161 4.30 -14.53 1.74
C ASN A 161 5.49 -13.63 1.40
N ASP A 162 5.61 -12.48 2.06
CA ASP A 162 6.58 -11.44 1.74
C ASP A 162 7.91 -11.55 2.52
N TYR A 163 8.03 -12.53 3.42
CA TYR A 163 9.26 -12.81 4.18
C TYR A 163 10.27 -13.65 3.37
N GLY A 164 10.77 -13.08 2.27
CA GLY A 164 11.89 -13.61 1.48
C GLY A 164 13.02 -12.59 1.33
N ASP A 165 14.25 -13.06 1.12
CA ASP A 165 15.37 -12.17 0.76
C ASP A 165 15.33 -11.81 -0.74
N SER A 166 14.65 -12.62 -1.55
CA SER A 166 14.43 -12.43 -2.98
C SER A 166 13.04 -12.90 -3.41
N GLU A 167 12.60 -12.48 -4.61
CA GLU A 167 11.33 -12.93 -5.19
C GLU A 167 11.26 -14.45 -5.37
N ALA A 168 12.41 -15.13 -5.50
CA ALA A 168 12.49 -16.58 -5.65
C ALA A 168 12.19 -17.33 -4.35
N ASP A 169 12.26 -16.65 -3.20
CA ASP A 169 11.95 -17.23 -1.89
C ASP A 169 10.45 -17.16 -1.57
N LEU A 170 9.69 -16.36 -2.34
CA LEU A 170 8.26 -16.15 -2.09
C LEU A 170 7.42 -17.31 -2.65
N ILE A 171 6.32 -17.62 -1.96
CA ILE A 171 5.34 -18.61 -2.45
C ILE A 171 4.69 -18.09 -3.74
N VAL A 172 4.36 -16.79 -3.76
CA VAL A 172 3.78 -16.10 -4.92
C VAL A 172 4.45 -14.73 -5.05
N HIS A 173 4.90 -14.40 -6.26
CA HIS A 173 5.41 -13.06 -6.56
C HIS A 173 4.32 -11.98 -6.25
N PRO A 174 4.65 -10.86 -5.59
CA PRO A 174 3.65 -9.89 -5.08
C PRO A 174 2.75 -9.29 -6.17
N ALA A 175 3.29 -8.99 -7.36
CA ALA A 175 2.46 -8.58 -8.50
C ALA A 175 1.45 -9.63 -8.97
N ILE A 176 1.78 -10.93 -8.85
CA ILE A 176 0.84 -12.04 -9.15
C ILE A 176 -0.17 -12.16 -8.01
N LEU A 177 0.30 -12.10 -6.76
CA LEU A 177 -0.56 -12.14 -5.58
C LEU A 177 -1.60 -11.02 -5.64
N TYR A 178 -1.19 -9.78 -5.91
CA TYR A 178 -2.09 -8.65 -6.08
C TYR A 178 -3.17 -8.90 -7.15
N ARG A 179 -2.80 -9.49 -8.31
CA ARG A 179 -3.77 -9.82 -9.37
C ARG A 179 -4.78 -10.90 -8.96
N ILE A 180 -4.47 -11.71 -7.96
CA ILE A 180 -5.42 -12.63 -7.34
C ILE A 180 -6.35 -11.82 -6.43
N LEU A 181 -5.82 -11.05 -5.48
CA LEU A 181 -6.60 -10.20 -4.56
C LEU A 181 -7.55 -9.26 -5.31
N HIS A 182 -7.08 -8.66 -6.41
CA HIS A 182 -7.83 -7.68 -7.20
C HIS A 182 -9.17 -8.19 -7.74
N ARG A 183 -9.38 -9.51 -7.78
CA ARG A 183 -10.64 -10.14 -8.23
C ARG A 183 -11.72 -10.17 -7.15
N HIS A 184 -11.38 -9.80 -5.92
CA HIS A 184 -12.24 -9.93 -4.76
C HIS A 184 -12.60 -8.54 -4.23
N ALA A 185 -13.89 -8.19 -4.25
CA ALA A 185 -14.36 -6.95 -3.64
C ALA A 185 -14.25 -6.99 -2.11
N ASP A 186 -14.47 -8.17 -1.53
CA ASP A 186 -14.39 -8.47 -0.12
C ASP A 186 -13.34 -9.59 0.12
N PRO A 187 -12.58 -9.52 1.21
CA PRO A 187 -11.52 -10.48 1.56
C PRO A 187 -12.03 -11.88 1.91
#